data_AF-A0A1Z4R5G5-F1
#
_entry.id   AF-A0A1Z4R5G5-F1
#
_cell.length_a   1.000
_cell.length_b   1.000
_cell.length_c   1.000
_cell.angle_alpha   90.00
_cell.angle_beta   90.00
_cell.angle_gamma   90.00
#
_symmetry.space_group_name_H-M   'P 1'
#
loop_
_entity.id
_entity.type
_entity.pdbx_description
1 polymer ?
#
loop_
_entity_poly.entity_id
_entity_poly.type
_entity_poly.pdbx_seq_one_letter_code
_entity_poly.pdbx_strand_id
1 'polypeptide(L)'
;MGLIQNFGLKRGAIASSVAHDSHNIVTVGTTDGEICAAVNEVIKVKGGIAVVENTNIQVLSLPIAGLMSDADGYIVAKNYAQMDALVKCLGSQLSAPFMTLAFMTLLVIPDLKLGDRGLFSSKYFQFVSLWTDGDGIVIISIPQANRTRFQDYSSLCL
;
A
#
# COMPACT_ATOMS: atom_id res chain seq x y z
N MET A 1 3.14 -10.34 -3.61
CA MET A 1 2.28 -10.57 -2.44
C MET A 1 3.17 -10.96 -1.27
N GLY A 2 2.99 -10.33 -0.11
CA GLY A 2 3.76 -10.50 1.12
C GLY A 2 2.81 -10.51 2.33
N LEU A 3 3.09 -11.26 3.40
CA LEU A 3 2.24 -11.33 4.58
C LEU A 3 2.82 -10.42 5.66
N ILE A 4 2.11 -9.36 6.07
CA ILE A 4 2.45 -8.64 7.31
C ILE A 4 1.65 -9.24 8.45
N GLN A 5 2.36 -9.55 9.53
CA GLN A 5 1.77 -9.66 10.86
C GLN A 5 1.97 -8.34 11.60
N ASN A 6 0.97 -7.90 12.37
CA ASN A 6 0.98 -6.70 13.23
C ASN A 6 0.78 -5.32 12.56
N PHE A 7 0.26 -5.22 11.33
CA PHE A 7 -0.23 -3.92 10.83
C PHE A 7 -1.50 -3.45 11.58
N GLY A 8 -2.23 -4.40 12.18
CA GLY A 8 -3.38 -4.14 13.05
C GLY A 8 -4.69 -3.83 12.33
N LEU A 9 -4.68 -3.64 11.01
CA LEU A 9 -5.90 -3.39 10.23
C LEU A 9 -6.88 -4.57 10.34
N LYS A 10 -8.14 -4.28 10.70
CA LYS A 10 -9.18 -5.30 10.93
C LYS A 10 -10.21 -5.40 9.80
N ARG A 11 -10.33 -4.36 8.99
CA ARG A 11 -11.18 -4.32 7.79
C ARG A 11 -10.66 -3.24 6.83
N GLY A 12 -11.04 -3.31 5.56
CA GLY A 12 -10.61 -2.35 4.56
C GLY A 12 -9.21 -2.60 4.01
N ALA A 13 -8.78 -1.68 3.16
CA ALA A 13 -7.45 -1.63 2.60
C ALA A 13 -6.95 -0.20 2.51
N ILE A 14 -5.63 -0.03 2.55
CA ILE A 14 -4.97 1.23 2.25
C ILE A 14 -3.94 1.02 1.14
N ALA A 15 -3.68 2.06 0.36
CA ALA A 15 -2.64 2.07 -0.65
C ALA A 15 -1.88 3.40 -0.66
N SER A 16 -0.62 3.37 -1.08
CA SER A 16 0.26 4.54 -1.19
C SER A 16 1.23 4.38 -2.35
N SER A 17 1.40 5.42 -3.16
CA SER A 17 2.55 5.54 -4.08
C SER A 17 3.79 6.15 -3.41
N VAL A 18 3.65 6.67 -2.19
CA VAL A 18 4.77 7.16 -1.39
C VAL A 18 5.41 5.96 -0.71
N ALA A 19 6.42 5.40 -1.36
CA ALA A 19 7.17 4.23 -0.89
C ALA A 19 8.66 4.44 -1.16
N HIS A 20 9.49 4.28 -0.13
CA HIS A 20 10.94 4.39 -0.27
C HIS A 20 11.53 3.01 -0.63
N ASP A 21 12.50 2.83 -1.55
CA ASP A 21 13.19 3.77 -2.47
C ASP A 21 12.69 3.69 -3.93
N SER A 22 11.77 2.77 -4.23
CA SER A 22 11.35 2.48 -5.61
C SER A 22 10.07 3.21 -6.04
N HIS A 23 9.40 3.91 -5.12
CA HIS A 23 8.11 4.61 -5.35
C HIS A 23 7.00 3.73 -5.92
N ASN A 24 7.11 2.42 -5.72
CA ASN A 24 6.09 1.45 -6.10
C ASN A 24 4.78 1.73 -5.36
N ILE A 25 3.65 1.32 -5.94
CA ILE A 25 2.39 1.31 -5.20
C ILE A 25 2.47 0.19 -4.18
N VAL A 26 2.20 0.53 -2.93
CA VAL A 26 2.18 -0.38 -1.79
C VAL A 26 0.78 -0.37 -1.24
N THR A 27 0.25 -1.54 -0.94
CA THR A 27 -1.08 -1.69 -0.37
C THR A 27 -1.05 -2.68 0.77
N VAL A 28 -2.02 -2.58 1.68
CA VAL A 28 -2.21 -3.50 2.80
C VAL A 28 -3.70 -3.54 3.07
N GLY A 29 -4.31 -4.73 3.12
CA GLY A 29 -5.76 -4.87 3.24
C GLY A 29 -6.21 -6.26 3.68
N THR A 30 -7.47 -6.34 4.10
CA THR A 30 -8.06 -7.56 4.66
C THR A 30 -8.73 -8.46 3.65
N THR A 31 -9.07 -7.94 2.48
CA THR A 31 -9.69 -8.71 1.39
C THR A 31 -9.11 -8.29 0.04
N ASP A 32 -9.03 -9.23 -0.90
CA ASP A 32 -8.45 -8.96 -2.23
C ASP A 32 -9.24 -7.89 -3.00
N GLY A 33 -10.57 -7.84 -2.83
CA GLY A 33 -11.42 -6.83 -3.45
C GLY A 33 -11.11 -5.40 -2.97
N GLU A 34 -10.94 -5.21 -1.67
CA GLU A 34 -10.60 -3.90 -1.10
C GLU A 34 -9.17 -3.49 -1.47
N ILE A 35 -8.24 -4.46 -1.50
CA ILE A 35 -6.86 -4.23 -1.96
C ILE A 35 -6.86 -3.77 -3.42
N CYS A 36 -7.60 -4.45 -4.29
CA CYS A 36 -7.71 -4.10 -5.71
C CYS A 36 -8.24 -2.67 -5.87
N ALA A 37 -9.33 -2.35 -5.17
CA ALA A 37 -9.93 -1.03 -5.21
C ALA A 37 -8.95 0.06 -4.75
N ALA A 38 -8.23 -0.16 -3.65
CA ALA A 38 -7.27 0.81 -3.13
C ALA A 38 -6.13 1.09 -4.13
N VAL A 39 -5.58 0.04 -4.75
CA VAL A 39 -4.53 0.15 -5.77
C VAL A 39 -5.05 0.89 -7.01
N ASN A 40 -6.21 0.48 -7.53
CA ASN A 40 -6.79 1.06 -8.74
C ASN A 40 -7.06 2.56 -8.57
N GLU A 41 -7.48 2.98 -7.39
CA GLU A 41 -7.72 4.40 -7.12
C GLU A 41 -6.43 5.22 -7.09
N VAL A 42 -5.34 4.71 -6.51
CA VAL A 42 -4.02 5.37 -6.59
C VAL A 42 -3.53 5.48 -8.04
N ILE A 43 -3.75 4.45 -8.86
CA ILE A 43 -3.41 4.46 -10.30
C ILE A 43 -4.23 5.52 -11.04
N LYS A 44 -5.54 5.54 -10.82
CA LYS A 44 -6.49 6.45 -11.46
C LYS A 44 -6.14 7.92 -11.20
N VAL A 45 -5.70 8.25 -9.99
CA VAL A 45 -5.22 9.61 -9.65
C VAL A 45 -3.74 9.85 -9.98
N LYS A 46 -3.08 8.89 -10.65
CA LYS A 46 -1.68 8.92 -11.09
C LYS A 46 -0.65 9.10 -9.96
N GLY A 47 -1.00 8.63 -8.77
CA GLY A 47 -0.18 8.75 -7.56
C GLY A 47 -0.92 9.46 -6.42
N GLY A 48 -0.71 8.97 -5.20
CA GLY A 48 -1.46 9.39 -4.04
C GLY A 48 -1.48 8.33 -2.94
N ILE A 49 -2.35 8.58 -1.96
CA ILE A 49 -2.75 7.60 -0.95
C ILE A 49 -4.25 7.34 -1.07
N ALA A 50 -4.67 6.11 -0.79
CA ALA A 50 -6.07 5.70 -0.79
C ALA A 50 -6.42 4.88 0.45
N VAL A 51 -7.67 4.98 0.89
CA VAL A 51 -8.30 4.12 1.90
C VAL A 51 -9.61 3.62 1.34
N VAL A 52 -9.85 2.32 1.49
CA VAL A 52 -11.07 1.64 1.06
C VAL A 52 -11.65 0.87 2.24
N GLU A 53 -12.96 0.99 2.46
CA GLU A 53 -13.75 0.13 3.33
C GLU A 53 -15.06 -0.20 2.61
N ASN A 54 -15.24 -1.45 2.21
CA ASN A 54 -16.36 -1.86 1.35
C ASN A 54 -16.47 -0.98 0.09
N THR A 55 -17.51 -0.16 -0.03
CA THR A 55 -17.77 0.76 -1.14
C THR A 55 -17.30 2.20 -0.88
N ASN A 56 -16.83 2.50 0.33
CA ASN A 56 -16.34 3.82 0.70
C ASN A 56 -14.87 3.94 0.30
N ILE A 57 -14.56 4.94 -0.53
CA ILE A 57 -13.24 5.17 -1.09
C ILE A 57 -12.86 6.62 -0.81
N GLN A 58 -11.72 6.82 -0.16
CA GLN A 58 -11.10 8.13 0.01
C GLN A 58 -9.71 8.15 -0.61
N VAL A 59 -9.39 9.21 -1.34
CA VAL A 59 -8.13 9.37 -2.05
C VAL A 59 -7.58 10.76 -1.84
N LEU A 60 -6.31 10.84 -1.49
CA LEU A 60 -5.53 12.08 -1.54
C LEU A 60 -4.57 11.97 -2.74
N SER A 61 -4.85 12.74 -3.78
CA SER A 61 -4.03 12.77 -4.99
C SER A 61 -2.71 13.51 -4.76
N LEU A 62 -1.62 12.90 -5.25
CA LEU A 62 -0.26 13.44 -5.24
C LEU A 62 0.26 13.47 -6.70
N PRO A 63 -0.28 14.36 -7.55
CA PRO A 63 -0.02 14.35 -8.99
C PRO A 63 1.45 14.60 -9.36
N ILE A 64 2.22 15.25 -8.49
CA ILE A 64 3.64 15.54 -8.74
C ILE A 64 4.44 14.32 -8.29
N ALA A 65 4.87 13.53 -9.28
CA ALA A 65 5.68 12.31 -9.12
C ALA A 65 5.08 11.22 -8.20
N GLY A 66 3.81 11.32 -7.81
CA GLY A 66 3.21 10.41 -6.81
C GLY A 66 3.62 10.71 -5.38
N LEU A 67 4.20 11.89 -5.13
CA LEU A 67 4.80 12.28 -3.85
C LEU A 67 4.26 13.60 -3.31
N MET A 68 3.90 14.55 -4.19
CA MET A 68 3.48 15.89 -3.79
C MET A 68 2.18 16.29 -4.49
N SER A 69 1.44 17.17 -3.82
CA SER A 69 0.27 17.84 -4.37
C SER A 69 0.59 19.29 -4.69
N ASP A 70 -0.07 19.84 -5.71
CA ASP A 70 -0.09 21.26 -6.07
C ASP A 70 -1.21 22.03 -5.36
N ALA A 71 -2.03 21.35 -4.56
CA ALA A 71 -3.06 21.97 -3.73
C ALA A 71 -2.48 22.69 -2.50
N ASP A 72 -3.32 23.52 -1.87
CA ASP A 72 -2.97 24.22 -0.64
C ASP A 72 -2.58 23.23 0.47
N GLY A 73 -1.46 23.52 1.15
CA GLY A 73 -0.89 22.63 2.16
C GLY A 73 -1.80 22.36 3.34
N TYR A 74 -2.65 23.32 3.75
CA TYR A 74 -3.61 23.12 4.83
C TYR A 74 -4.74 22.17 4.42
N ILE A 75 -5.18 22.25 3.15
CA ILE A 75 -6.17 21.32 2.59
C ILE A 75 -5.59 19.90 2.55
N VAL A 76 -4.36 19.76 2.03
CA VAL A 76 -3.68 18.46 1.96
C VAL A 76 -3.49 17.86 3.35
N ALA A 77 -3.02 18.66 4.33
CA ALA A 77 -2.82 18.21 5.70
C ALA A 77 -4.13 17.80 6.37
N LYS A 78 -5.22 18.56 6.17
CA LYS A 78 -6.54 18.22 6.69
C LYS A 78 -7.05 16.90 6.13
N ASN A 79 -6.96 16.71 4.81
CA ASN A 79 -7.39 15.48 4.14
C ASN A 79 -6.56 14.28 4.61
N TYR A 80 -5.24 14.45 4.72
CA TYR A 80 -4.35 13.41 5.26
C TYR A 80 -4.74 13.02 6.69
N ALA A 81 -5.00 14.00 7.57
CA ALA A 81 -5.41 13.74 8.95
C ALA A 81 -6.76 13.00 9.05
N GLN A 82 -7.70 13.30 8.16
CA GLN A 82 -8.98 12.58 8.07
C GLN A 82 -8.77 11.13 7.65
N MET A 83 -7.91 10.87 6.66
CA MET A 83 -7.59 9.52 6.22
C MET A 83 -6.84 8.74 7.32
N ASP A 84 -5.90 9.36 8.03
CA ASP A 84 -5.20 8.76 9.17
C ASP A 84 -6.17 8.32 10.28
N ALA A 85 -7.14 9.18 10.63
CA ALA A 85 -8.18 8.88 11.59
C ALA A 85 -9.08 7.73 11.12
N LEU A 86 -9.46 7.71 9.84
CA LEU A 86 -10.25 6.64 9.24
C LEU A 86 -9.53 5.29 9.39
N VAL A 87 -8.24 5.22 9.04
CA VAL A 87 -7.45 3.97 9.13
C VAL A 87 -7.36 3.45 10.56
N LYS A 88 -7.30 4.35 11.56
CA LYS A 88 -7.38 3.98 12.97
C LYS A 88 -8.75 3.38 13.33
N CYS A 89 -9.84 3.95 12.82
CA CYS A 89 -11.19 3.39 12.99
C CYS A 89 -11.35 2.01 12.32
N LEU A 90 -10.60 1.73 11.25
CA LEU A 90 -10.53 0.43 10.59
C LEU A 90 -9.74 -0.62 11.38
N GLY A 91 -9.17 -0.25 12.53
CA GLY A 91 -8.53 -1.16 13.50
C GLY A 91 -7.02 -1.00 13.60
N SER A 92 -6.38 -0.16 12.78
CA SER A 92 -4.95 0.10 12.90
C SER A 92 -4.61 0.69 14.26
N GLN A 93 -3.61 0.09 14.93
CA GLN A 93 -3.07 0.57 16.21
C GLN A 93 -1.82 1.44 16.01
N LEU A 94 -1.41 1.67 14.76
CA LEU A 94 -0.22 2.44 14.42
C LEU A 94 -0.48 3.93 14.66
N SER A 95 0.52 4.63 15.19
CA SER A 95 0.47 6.08 15.37
C SER A 95 0.40 6.84 14.04
N ALA A 96 1.08 6.32 13.00
CA ALA A 96 1.12 6.87 11.65
C ALA A 96 1.11 5.75 10.59
N PRO A 97 -0.07 5.19 10.23
CA PRO A 97 -0.19 4.00 9.37
C PRO A 97 0.41 4.15 7.98
N PHE A 98 0.21 5.30 7.30
CA PHE A 98 0.78 5.53 5.97
C PHE A 98 2.29 5.68 5.98
N MET A 99 2.83 6.35 7.02
CA MET A 99 4.27 6.45 7.20
C MET A 99 4.86 5.07 7.43
N THR A 100 4.28 4.28 8.34
CA THR A 100 4.70 2.88 8.55
C THR A 100 4.66 2.08 7.26
N LEU A 101 3.57 2.18 6.47
CA LEU A 101 3.47 1.50 5.17
C LEU A 101 4.61 1.89 4.22
N ALA A 102 4.96 3.17 4.14
CA ALA A 102 6.08 3.67 3.34
C ALA A 102 7.44 3.17 3.83
N PHE A 103 7.60 2.94 5.14
CA PHE A 103 8.82 2.35 5.71
C PHE A 103 8.92 0.84 5.51
N MET A 104 7.78 0.13 5.43
CA MET A 104 7.78 -1.33 5.21
C MET A 104 8.33 -1.72 3.83
N THR A 105 8.48 -0.77 2.90
CA THR A 105 9.13 -1.00 1.61
C THR A 105 10.61 -0.66 1.57
N LEU A 106 11.18 -0.10 2.65
CA LEU A 106 12.62 0.11 2.74
C LEU A 106 13.31 -1.25 2.88
N LEU A 107 13.99 -1.65 1.81
CA LEU A 107 14.70 -2.93 1.67
C LEU A 107 15.97 -3.05 2.55
N VAL A 108 16.13 -2.18 3.54
CA VAL A 108 17.38 -1.97 4.28
C VAL A 108 17.30 -2.49 5.73
N ILE A 109 16.86 -3.75 5.92
CA ILE A 109 16.89 -4.63 7.14
C ILE A 109 15.47 -4.84 7.75
N PRO A 110 14.92 -6.08 7.92
CA PRO A 110 15.56 -7.37 8.28
C PRO A 110 15.40 -8.50 7.21
N ASP A 111 15.82 -9.72 7.56
CA ASP A 111 16.15 -10.90 6.70
C ASP A 111 15.16 -11.33 5.59
N LEU A 112 13.94 -10.80 5.54
CA LEU A 112 12.89 -11.14 4.58
C LEU A 112 12.41 -9.86 3.87
N LYS A 113 12.68 -9.78 2.58
CA LYS A 113 12.45 -8.63 1.71
C LYS A 113 11.26 -8.90 0.79
N LEU A 114 10.30 -7.99 0.69
CA LEU A 114 9.26 -8.09 -0.32
C LEU A 114 9.59 -7.21 -1.52
N GLY A 115 9.91 -7.83 -2.65
CA GLY A 115 10.17 -7.16 -3.92
C GLY A 115 9.03 -7.31 -4.93
N ASP A 116 9.20 -6.67 -6.08
CA ASP A 116 8.38 -6.82 -7.29
C ASP A 116 8.33 -8.27 -7.81
N ARG A 117 9.33 -9.09 -7.47
CA ARG A 117 9.46 -10.51 -7.85
C ARG A 117 9.07 -11.51 -6.75
N GLY A 118 8.57 -11.04 -5.60
CA GLY A 118 8.17 -11.89 -4.47
C GLY A 118 9.03 -11.70 -3.22
N LEU A 119 8.87 -12.62 -2.25
CA LEU A 119 9.55 -12.58 -0.96
C LEU A 119 10.98 -13.13 -1.13
N PHE A 120 11.99 -12.29 -0.93
CA PHE A 120 13.41 -12.61 -1.04
C PHE A 120 14.06 -12.61 0.34
N SER A 121 14.69 -13.72 0.74
CA SER A 121 15.43 -13.73 2.00
C SER A 121 16.89 -13.32 1.78
N SER A 122 17.36 -12.28 2.47
CA SER A 122 18.80 -11.92 2.44
C SER A 122 19.68 -12.91 3.19
N LYS A 123 19.12 -13.68 4.13
CA LYS A 123 19.83 -14.73 4.86
C LYS A 123 20.13 -15.95 4.00
N TYR A 124 19.17 -16.35 3.15
CA TYR A 124 19.28 -17.53 2.29
C TYR A 124 19.61 -17.18 0.83
N PHE A 125 19.66 -15.89 0.50
CA PHE A 125 19.92 -15.35 -0.83
C PHE A 125 19.04 -15.97 -1.94
N GLN A 126 17.76 -16.20 -1.63
CA GLN A 126 16.81 -16.85 -2.53
C GLN A 126 15.39 -16.33 -2.33
N PHE A 127 14.53 -16.53 -3.32
CA PHE A 127 13.09 -16.31 -3.19
C PHE A 127 12.46 -17.43 -2.35
N VAL A 128 11.59 -17.07 -1.42
CA VAL A 128 10.88 -17.99 -0.52
C VAL A 128 9.37 -17.92 -0.78
N SER A 129 8.68 -19.05 -0.59
CA SER A 129 7.22 -19.14 -0.74
C SER A 129 6.51 -18.35 0.37
N LEU A 130 5.37 -17.75 0.02
CA LEU A 130 4.62 -16.81 0.86
C LEU A 130 3.66 -17.49 1.85
N TRP A 131 3.23 -18.72 1.58
CA TRP A 131 2.06 -19.31 2.24
C TRP A 131 2.42 -19.97 3.58
N THR A 132 1.80 -19.49 4.65
CA THR A 132 1.64 -20.19 5.94
C THR A 132 0.17 -20.07 6.35
N ASP A 133 -0.43 -21.13 6.88
CA ASP A 133 -1.88 -21.27 7.18
C ASP A 133 -2.46 -20.29 8.23
N GLY A 134 -2.45 -18.98 7.98
CA GLY A 134 -2.97 -18.00 8.94
C GLY A 134 -3.48 -16.69 8.33
N ASP A 135 -4.45 -16.09 9.01
CA ASP A 135 -5.02 -14.76 8.72
C ASP A 135 -3.93 -13.71 8.65
N GLY A 136 -3.58 -13.27 7.44
CA GLY A 136 -2.56 -12.24 7.28
C GLY A 136 -2.88 -11.29 6.15
N ILE A 137 -2.32 -10.10 6.30
CA ILE A 137 -2.66 -8.92 5.52
C ILE A 137 -1.64 -8.81 4.38
N VAL A 138 -2.12 -8.70 3.14
CA VAL A 138 -1.27 -8.80 1.94
C VAL A 138 -0.64 -7.46 1.57
N ILE A 139 0.70 -7.39 1.50
CA ILE A 139 1.40 -6.31 0.80
C ILE A 139 1.61 -6.69 -0.66
N ILE A 140 1.31 -5.75 -1.56
CA ILE A 140 1.70 -5.81 -2.96
C ILE A 140 2.54 -4.57 -3.27
N SER A 141 3.75 -4.76 -3.78
CA SER A 141 4.61 -3.69 -4.31
C SER A 141 4.56 -3.74 -5.84
N ILE A 142 4.02 -2.69 -6.47
CA ILE A 142 3.80 -2.63 -7.92
C ILE A 142 4.70 -1.57 -8.56
N PRO A 143 5.57 -1.93 -9.54
CA PRO A 143 6.46 -0.99 -10.22
C PRO A 143 5.76 0.17 -10.94
N GLN A 144 6.19 1.41 -10.69
CA GLN A 144 5.67 2.60 -11.40
C GLN A 144 6.02 2.63 -12.90
N ALA A 145 7.08 1.91 -13.32
CA ALA A 145 7.57 1.92 -14.70
C ALA A 145 6.58 1.31 -15.74
N ASN A 146 5.48 0.70 -15.29
CA ASN A 146 4.52 -0.01 -16.15
C ASN A 146 3.21 0.76 -16.42
N ARG A 147 3.18 2.09 -16.20
CA ARG A 147 2.00 2.97 -16.34
C ARG A 147 1.26 2.89 -17.69
N THR A 148 1.86 2.37 -18.76
CA THR A 148 1.24 2.28 -20.10
C THR A 148 0.67 0.91 -20.46
N ARG A 149 0.98 -0.17 -19.71
CA ARG A 149 0.67 -1.54 -20.14
C ARG A 149 -0.39 -2.26 -19.31
N PHE A 150 -0.81 -1.72 -18.18
CA PHE A 150 -1.72 -2.40 -17.24
C PHE A 150 -2.84 -1.46 -16.82
N GLN A 151 -3.89 -1.39 -17.65
CA GLN A 151 -5.10 -0.60 -17.39
C GLN A 151 -6.09 -1.30 -16.43
N ASP A 152 -5.82 -2.54 -16.03
CA ASP A 152 -6.71 -3.30 -15.16
C ASP A 152 -5.91 -4.33 -14.34
N TYR A 153 -5.74 -4.09 -13.03
CA TYR A 153 -5.04 -5.00 -12.12
C TYR A 153 -5.99 -6.09 -11.55
N SER A 154 -7.21 -6.19 -12.07
CA SER A 154 -8.15 -7.27 -11.75
C SER A 154 -7.58 -8.67 -11.99
N SER A 155 -6.60 -8.84 -12.90
CA SER A 155 -5.90 -10.10 -13.12
C SER A 155 -4.76 -10.41 -12.14
N LEU A 156 -4.37 -9.46 -11.29
CA LEU A 156 -3.36 -9.65 -10.23
C LEU A 156 -3.98 -9.99 -8.88
N CYS A 157 -5.28 -9.77 -8.75
CA CYS A 157 -6.10 -10.15 -7.61
C CYS A 157 -6.55 -11.59 -7.83
N LEU A 158 -6.08 -12.50 -6.97
CA LEU A 158 -6.50 -13.91 -6.95
C LEU A 158 -7.93 -14.04 -6.43
#